data_AF-A0AAV3X311-F1
#
_entry.id   AF-A0AAV3X311-F1
#
_cell.length_a   1.000
_cell.length_b   1.000
_cell.length_c   1.000
_cell.angle_alpha   90.00
_cell.angle_beta   90.00
_cell.angle_gamma   90.00
#
_symmetry.space_group_name_H-M   'P 1'
#
loop_
_entity.id
_entity.type
_entity.pdbx_description
1 polymer ?
#
loop_
_entity_poly.entity_id
_entity_poly.type
_entity_poly.pdbx_seq_one_letter_code
_entity_poly.pdbx_strand_id
1 'polypeptide(L)' 'METSKMSPAQIRQQGLDALVKALGPVGMVRFLHQFDMGSGDYTKERSQWLASLTLEDILDEISQKRVS' A
#
# COMPACT_ATOMS: atom_id res chain seq x y z
N MET A 1 29.75 -7.80 1.91
CA MET A 1 29.30 -6.48 2.38
C MET A 1 29.26 -6.54 3.89
N GLU A 2 29.94 -5.63 4.59
CA GLU A 2 30.00 -5.61 6.06
C GLU A 2 28.68 -5.05 6.61
N THR A 3 27.66 -5.91 6.76
CA THR A 3 26.34 -5.55 7.31
C THR A 3 26.41 -5.13 8.79
N SER A 4 27.51 -5.43 9.46
CA SER A 4 27.83 -5.10 10.86
C SER A 4 27.87 -3.60 11.17
N LYS A 5 28.01 -2.74 10.14
CA LYS A 5 28.04 -1.27 10.29
C LYS A 5 26.74 -0.57 9.91
N MET A 6 25.74 -1.31 9.42
CA MET A 6 24.51 -0.71 8.94
C MET A 6 23.53 -0.43 10.08
N SER A 7 22.89 0.74 10.04
CA SER A 7 21.74 1.00 10.90
C SER A 7 20.57 0.10 10.51
N PRO A 8 19.61 -0.16 11.42
CA PRO A 8 18.40 -0.91 11.08
C PRO A 8 17.64 -0.33 9.88
N ALA A 9 17.67 1.00 9.69
CA ALA A 9 17.05 1.64 8.53
C ALA A 9 17.78 1.28 7.22
N GLN A 10 19.11 1.24 7.23
CA GLN A 10 19.91 0.85 6.06
C GLN A 10 19.71 -0.62 5.71
N ILE A 11 19.64 -1.50 6.71
CA ILE A 11 19.32 -2.92 6.51
C ILE A 11 17.94 -3.08 5.89
N ARG A 12 16.92 -2.34 6.40
CA ARG A 12 15.57 -2.37 5.84
C ARG A 12 15.54 -1.90 4.39
N GLN A 13 16.17 -0.77 4.07
CA GLN A 13 16.20 -0.26 2.70
C GLN A 13 16.84 -1.27 1.75
N GLN A 14 17.99 -1.82 2.14
CA GLN A 14 18.69 -2.80 1.32
C GLN A 14 17.88 -4.10 1.13
N GLY A 15 17.14 -4.52 2.16
CA GLY A 15 16.21 -5.65 2.07
C GLY A 15 15.07 -5.40 1.08
N LEU A 16 14.45 -4.22 1.14
CA LEU A 16 13.39 -3.83 0.19
C LEU A 16 13.92 -3.79 -1.25
N ASP A 17 15.09 -3.18 -1.48
CA ASP A 17 15.70 -3.12 -2.81
C ASP A 17 15.99 -4.51 -3.37
N ALA A 18 16.48 -5.43 -2.54
CA ALA A 18 16.73 -6.81 -2.92
C ALA A 18 15.43 -7.56 -3.27
N LEU A 19 14.37 -7.36 -2.48
CA LEU A 19 13.06 -7.97 -2.73
C LEU A 19 12.42 -7.45 -4.02
N VAL A 20 12.46 -6.13 -4.27
CA VAL A 20 11.96 -5.55 -5.54
C VAL A 20 12.74 -6.12 -6.72
N LYS A 21 14.07 -6.20 -6.62
CA LYS A 21 14.91 -6.73 -7.69
C LYS A 21 14.60 -8.20 -8.02
N ALA A 22 14.29 -9.01 -7.01
CA ALA A 22 14.04 -10.44 -7.19
C ALA A 22 12.60 -10.76 -7.60
N LEU A 23 11.61 -10.04 -7.06
CA LEU A 23 10.19 -10.40 -7.14
C LEU A 23 9.34 -9.39 -7.94
N GLY A 24 9.93 -8.24 -8.30
CA GLY A 24 9.17 -7.08 -8.74
C GLY A 24 8.36 -6.43 -7.59
N PRO A 25 7.78 -5.25 -7.82
CA PRO A 25 7.07 -4.50 -6.78
C PRO A 25 5.84 -5.26 -6.25
N VAL A 26 5.07 -5.92 -7.12
CA VAL A 26 3.88 -6.69 -6.73
C VAL A 26 4.26 -7.93 -5.91
N GLY A 27 5.32 -8.65 -6.32
CA GLY A 27 5.80 -9.82 -5.60
C GLY A 27 6.38 -9.46 -4.23
N MET A 28 7.11 -8.34 -4.13
CA MET A 28 7.58 -7.81 -2.86
C MET A 28 6.42 -7.54 -1.88
N VAL A 29 5.37 -6.81 -2.29
CA VAL A 29 4.24 -6.50 -1.41
C VAL A 29 3.55 -7.77 -0.91
N ARG A 30 3.32 -8.74 -1.81
CA ARG A 30 2.74 -10.04 -1.43
C ARG A 30 3.63 -10.83 -0.47
N PHE A 31 4.96 -10.76 -0.63
CA PHE A 31 5.90 -11.38 0.28
C PHE A 31 5.84 -10.73 1.67
N LEU A 32 5.85 -9.39 1.75
CA LEU A 32 5.75 -8.67 3.02
C LEU A 32 4.45 -8.99 3.77
N HIS A 33 3.32 -9.07 3.06
CA HIS A 33 2.02 -9.47 3.63
C HIS A 33 1.99 -10.89 4.23
N GLN A 34 2.97 -11.76 3.95
CA GLN A 34 3.04 -13.08 4.59
C GLN A 34 3.57 -12.99 6.03
N PHE A 35 4.36 -11.96 6.32
CA PHE A 35 5.01 -11.75 7.62
C PHE A 35 4.36 -10.61 8.41
N ASP A 36 3.67 -9.73 7.70
CA ASP A 36 2.83 -8.70 8.28
C ASP A 36 1.37 -9.18 8.20
N MET A 37 0.83 -9.67 9.31
CA MET A 37 -0.61 -9.84 9.45
C MET A 37 -1.20 -8.42 9.46
N GLY A 38 -1.39 -7.84 8.27
CA GLY A 38 -1.94 -6.51 8.14
C GLY A 38 -3.14 -6.35 9.07
N SER A 39 -3.13 -5.30 9.88
CA SER A 39 -4.23 -5.00 10.78
C SER A 39 -5.33 -4.25 10.03
N GLY A 40 -6.58 -4.56 10.32
CA GLY A 40 -7.74 -3.89 9.73
C GLY A 40 -8.58 -4.84 8.88
N ASP A 41 -9.87 -4.57 8.84
CA ASP A 41 -10.82 -5.33 8.02
C ASP A 41 -11.26 -4.38 6.91
N TYR A 42 -10.46 -4.31 5.85
CA TYR A 42 -10.75 -3.43 4.71
C TYR A 42 -12.17 -3.67 4.16
N THR A 43 -12.69 -4.90 4.24
CA THR A 43 -14.07 -5.19 3.80
C THR A 43 -15.10 -4.48 4.68
N LYS A 44 -14.93 -4.50 6.00
CA LYS A 44 -15.79 -3.75 6.93
C LYS A 44 -15.59 -2.25 6.80
N GLU A 45 -14.35 -1.78 6.77
CA GLU A 45 -14.01 -0.35 6.69
C GLU A 45 -14.52 0.26 5.37
N ARG A 46 -14.32 -0.43 4.25
CA ARG A 46 -14.87 -0.06 2.94
C ARG A 46 -16.39 0.08 2.99
N SER A 47 -17.07 -0.84 3.68
CA SER A 47 -18.53 -0.80 3.79
C SER A 47 -18.99 0.42 4.58
N GLN A 48 -18.24 0.87 5.58
CA GLN A 48 -18.58 2.08 6.34
C GLN A 48 -18.42 3.36 5.50
N TRP A 49 -17.35 3.49 4.73
CA TRP A 49 -17.06 4.71 3.97
C TRP A 49 -17.85 4.81 2.66
N LEU A 50 -18.10 3.68 1.99
CA LEU A 50 -18.80 3.67 0.71
C LEU A 50 -20.32 3.46 0.82
N ALA A 51 -20.85 3.05 1.98
CA ALA A 51 -22.29 2.91 2.15
C ALA A 51 -23.06 4.22 1.96
N SER A 52 -22.41 5.37 2.22
CA SER A 52 -23.00 6.69 2.05
C SER A 52 -22.74 7.33 0.69
N LEU A 53 -21.95 6.70 -0.18
CA LEU A 53 -21.52 7.29 -1.44
C LEU A 53 -22.37 6.74 -2.59
N THR A 54 -23.15 7.61 -3.24
CA THR A 54 -23.93 7.25 -4.42
C THR A 54 -23.10 7.38 -5.70
N LEU A 55 -23.58 6.78 -6.79
CA LEU A 55 -22.94 6.96 -8.09
C LEU A 55 -23.01 8.42 -8.54
N GLU A 56 -24.12 9.08 -8.23
CA GLU A 56 -24.36 10.50 -8.47
C GLU A 56 -23.32 11.37 -7.75
N ASP A 57 -23.05 11.11 -6.47
CA ASP A 57 -22.02 11.83 -5.70
C ASP A 57 -20.64 11.73 -6.35
N ILE A 58 -20.29 10.55 -6.87
CA ILE A 58 -19.01 10.30 -7.55
C ILE A 58 -18.94 11.08 -8.86
N LEU A 59 -20.02 11.08 -9.64
CA LEU A 59 -20.08 11.77 -10.93
C LEU A 59 -20.02 13.29 -10.77
N ASP A 60 -20.63 13.82 -9.70
CA ASP A 60 -20.57 15.24 -9.36
C ASP A 60 -19.15 15.65 -8.95
N GLU A 61 -18.46 14.85 -8.13
CA GLU A 61 -17.07 15.15 -7.73
C GLU A 61 -16.11 15.15 -8.93
N ILE A 62 -16.26 14.18 -9.84
CA ILE A 62 -15.47 14.11 -11.09
C ILE A 62 -15.73 15.34 -11.96
N SER A 63 -16.98 15.78 -12.06
CA SER A 63 -17.36 16.94 -12.86
C SER A 63 -16.76 18.22 -12.28
N GLN A 64 -16.85 18.43 -10.96
CA GLN A 64 -16.26 19.60 -10.30
C GLN A 64 -14.74 19.70 -10.49
N LYS A 65 -14.01 18.58 -10.39
CA LYS A 65 -12.54 18.55 -10.60
C LYS A 65 -12.09 18.79 -12.04
N ARG A 66 -12.98 18.62 -13.02
CA ARG A 66 -12.68 18.90 -14.45
C ARG A 66 -12.93 20.35 -14.83
N VAL A 67 -13.67 21.09 -14.00
CA VAL A 67 -14.04 22.49 -14.24
C VAL A 67 -13.10 23.45 -13.48
N SER A 68 -12.24 22.94 -12.59
CA SER A 68 -11.19 23.67 -11.87
C SER A 68 -9.85 23.69 -12.61
#